data_AF-A0A9J6F8G9-F1
#
_entry.id   AF-A0A9J6F8G9-F1
#
_cell.length_a   1.000
_cell.length_b   1.000
_cell.length_c   1.000
_cell.angle_alpha   90.00
_cell.angle_beta   90.00
_cell.angle_gamma   90.00
#
_symmetry.space_group_name_H-M   'P 1'
#
loop_
_entity.id
_entity.type
_entity.pdbx_description
1 polymer ?
#
loop_
_entity_poly.entity_id
_entity_poly.type
_entity_poly.pdbx_seq_one_letter_code
_entity_poly.pdbx_strand_id
1 'polypeptide(L)'
;MFCYLKTSPQRESVDEYDIVANTGICCGAFSLIVATFSVFVLIVFDDFYRDLLNKQVTITPGSTAFEVWKDVGSCFDMSANLYFFNITNLDAVKAGRADPRLRQMGPYSYRIEWVKDNITFNDNGTVSFLEKMIFHFDGENSAGTEDDLVTTVNVPFIRESLCNALDELDNQPLSEERLLRCRQDFMSQKEAVKALLRFLRSTGLSKRL
;
A
#
# COMPACT_ATOMS: atom_id res chain seq x y z
N MET A 1 19.08 -89.85 44.28
CA MET A 1 17.98 -89.07 43.71
C MET A 1 18.29 -87.59 43.93
N PHE A 2 18.99 -86.94 43.00
CA PHE A 2 19.05 -85.47 42.90
C PHE A 2 19.52 -85.11 41.49
N CYS A 3 18.55 -84.87 40.60
CA CYS A 3 18.79 -84.22 39.32
C CYS A 3 18.85 -82.72 39.56
N TYR A 4 20.04 -82.13 39.52
CA TYR A 4 20.17 -80.68 39.40
C TYR A 4 20.06 -80.32 37.92
N LEU A 5 18.92 -79.74 37.56
CA LEU A 5 18.69 -79.10 36.27
C LEU A 5 19.62 -77.89 36.13
N LYS A 6 20.56 -77.97 35.20
CA LYS A 6 21.34 -76.83 34.72
C LYS A 6 20.45 -76.02 33.77
N THR A 7 19.69 -75.08 34.30
CA THR A 7 19.06 -74.04 33.48
C THR A 7 20.15 -73.17 32.88
N SER A 8 20.30 -73.22 31.56
CA SER A 8 21.30 -72.47 30.80
C SER A 8 20.93 -70.97 30.73
N PRO A 9 21.79 -70.05 31.19
CA PRO A 9 21.51 -68.60 31.21
C PRO A 9 21.72 -67.90 29.85
N GLN A 10 21.85 -68.66 28.76
CA GLN A 10 22.24 -68.15 27.44
C GLN A 10 21.05 -67.85 26.51
N ARG A 11 19.82 -68.23 26.89
CA ARG A 11 18.62 -67.98 26.06
C ARG A 11 18.08 -66.55 26.25
N GLU A 12 18.12 -66.03 27.48
CA GLU A 12 17.60 -64.70 27.84
C GLU A 12 18.38 -63.54 27.19
N SER A 13 19.71 -63.68 27.05
CA SER A 13 20.57 -62.68 26.41
C SER A 13 20.45 -62.61 24.89
N VAL A 14 19.99 -63.69 24.24
CA VAL A 14 19.79 -63.73 22.77
C VAL A 14 18.45 -63.08 22.41
N ASP A 15 17.40 -63.38 23.19
CA ASP A 15 16.08 -62.76 23.00
C ASP A 15 16.12 -61.23 23.23
N GLU A 16 16.90 -60.74 24.19
CA GLU A 16 17.08 -59.30 24.42
C GLU A 16 17.82 -58.59 23.27
N TYR A 17 18.84 -59.24 22.69
CA TYR A 17 19.55 -58.72 21.51
C TYR A 17 18.65 -58.65 20.27
N ASP A 18 17.82 -59.67 20.04
CA ASP A 18 16.89 -59.72 18.91
C ASP A 18 15.77 -58.66 19.07
N ILE A 19 15.27 -58.43 20.28
CA ILE A 19 14.28 -57.37 20.55
C ILE A 19 14.88 -55.98 20.32
N VAL A 20 16.09 -55.71 20.82
CA VAL A 20 16.77 -54.43 20.61
C VAL A 20 17.11 -54.20 19.13
N ALA A 21 17.53 -55.25 18.42
CA ALA A 21 17.81 -55.20 16.98
C ALA A 21 16.54 -54.91 16.16
N ASN A 22 15.42 -55.61 16.41
CA ASN A 22 14.16 -55.39 15.70
C ASN A 22 13.59 -53.99 15.98
N THR A 23 13.70 -53.52 17.22
CA THR A 23 13.24 -52.17 17.61
C THR A 23 14.04 -51.09 16.89
N GLY A 24 15.37 -51.27 16.76
CA GLY A 24 16.24 -50.38 15.99
C GLY A 24 15.88 -50.33 14.50
N ILE A 25 15.57 -51.48 13.89
CA ILE A 25 15.15 -51.57 12.49
C ILE A 25 13.81 -50.85 12.28
N CYS A 26 12.82 -51.05 13.17
CA CYS A 26 11.52 -50.38 13.10
C CYS A 26 11.65 -48.85 13.23
N CYS A 27 12.44 -48.36 14.18
CA CYS A 27 12.69 -46.93 14.36
C CYS A 27 13.42 -46.31 13.16
N GLY A 28 14.38 -47.03 12.58
CA GLY A 28 15.07 -46.61 11.35
C GLY A 28 14.14 -46.52 10.15
N ALA A 29 13.31 -47.54 9.94
CA ALA A 29 12.30 -47.55 8.87
C ALA A 29 11.29 -46.41 9.03
N PHE A 30 10.81 -46.15 10.24
CA PHE A 30 9.89 -45.04 10.52
C PHE A 30 10.53 -43.68 10.22
N SER A 31 11.79 -43.49 10.62
CA SER A 31 12.52 -42.24 10.36
C SER A 31 12.69 -41.97 8.86
N LEU A 32 12.94 -43.02 8.06
CA LEU A 32 13.02 -42.91 6.60
C LEU A 32 11.66 -42.57 5.97
N ILE A 33 10.57 -43.14 6.46
CA ILE A 33 9.21 -42.83 5.99
C ILE A 33 8.86 -41.37 6.29
N VAL A 34 9.15 -40.89 7.50
CA VAL A 34 8.89 -39.48 7.86
C VAL A 34 9.76 -38.53 7.03
N ALA A 35 11.03 -38.86 6.83
CA ALA A 35 11.94 -38.04 6.02
C ALA A 35 11.49 -37.96 4.55
N THR A 36 11.11 -39.09 3.95
CA THR A 36 10.61 -39.13 2.57
C THR A 36 9.27 -38.41 2.41
N PHE A 37 8.35 -38.59 3.36
CA PHE A 37 7.08 -37.85 3.37
C PHE A 37 7.30 -36.34 3.52
N SER A 38 8.22 -35.92 4.39
CA SER A 38 8.56 -34.50 4.57
C SER A 38 9.11 -33.88 3.29
N VAL A 39 10.02 -34.56 2.58
CA VAL A 39 10.53 -34.10 1.29
C VAL A 39 9.42 -34.04 0.23
N PHE A 40 8.53 -35.04 0.20
CA PHE A 40 7.39 -35.05 -0.71
C PHE A 40 6.45 -33.86 -0.47
N VAL A 41 6.12 -33.57 0.79
CA VAL A 41 5.29 -32.41 1.16
C VAL A 41 5.97 -31.12 0.72
N LEU A 42 7.28 -30.95 0.95
CA LEU A 42 7.99 -29.73 0.53
C LEU A 42 7.95 -29.50 -0.98
N ILE A 43 7.98 -30.56 -1.79
CA ILE A 43 7.88 -30.46 -3.26
C ILE A 43 6.46 -30.07 -3.69
N VAL A 44 5.44 -30.73 -3.15
CA VAL A 44 4.02 -30.51 -3.57
C VAL A 44 3.43 -29.23 -2.98
N PHE A 45 3.94 -28.79 -1.83
CA PHE A 45 3.41 -27.64 -1.11
C PHE A 45 3.47 -26.35 -1.93
N ASP A 46 4.53 -26.12 -2.71
CA ASP A 46 4.67 -24.88 -3.49
C ASP A 46 3.55 -24.75 -4.54
N ASP A 47 3.28 -25.81 -5.31
CA ASP A 47 2.22 -25.82 -6.33
C ASP A 47 0.83 -25.67 -5.69
N PHE A 48 0.55 -26.44 -4.64
CA PHE A 48 -0.73 -26.35 -3.92
C PHE A 48 -0.95 -24.95 -3.33
N TYR A 49 0.08 -24.37 -2.73
CA TYR A 49 0.02 -23.04 -2.14
C TYR A 49 -0.15 -21.96 -3.19
N ARG A 50 0.53 -22.06 -4.34
CA ARG A 50 0.34 -21.15 -5.49
C ARG A 50 -1.08 -21.21 -6.02
N ASP A 51 -1.66 -22.40 -6.17
CA ASP A 51 -3.04 -22.55 -6.62
C ASP A 51 -4.04 -21.94 -5.65
N LEU A 52 -3.81 -22.11 -4.34
CA LEU A 52 -4.65 -21.50 -3.31
C LEU A 52 -4.53 -19.96 -3.33
N LEU A 53 -3.30 -19.45 -3.42
CA LEU A 53 -3.04 -18.02 -3.52
C LEU A 53 -3.66 -17.42 -4.77
N ASN A 54 -3.53 -18.08 -5.92
CA ASN A 54 -4.08 -17.60 -7.18
C ASN A 54 -5.62 -17.49 -7.15
N LYS A 55 -6.30 -18.36 -6.39
CA LYS A 55 -7.74 -18.30 -6.19
C LYS A 55 -8.19 -17.16 -5.27
N GLN A 56 -7.31 -16.68 -4.39
CA GLN A 56 -7.65 -15.67 -3.39
C GLN A 56 -7.20 -14.26 -3.79
N VAL A 57 -6.00 -14.13 -4.35
CA VAL A 57 -5.31 -12.83 -4.53
C VAL A 57 -5.29 -12.37 -5.98
N THR A 58 -5.23 -13.31 -6.93
CA THR A 58 -5.13 -12.94 -8.35
C THR A 58 -6.48 -12.46 -8.86
N ILE A 59 -6.46 -11.38 -9.66
CA ILE A 59 -7.64 -10.86 -10.35
C ILE A 59 -7.92 -11.78 -11.53
N THR A 60 -8.71 -12.84 -11.30
CA THR A 60 -9.16 -13.80 -12.31
C THR A 60 -10.66 -14.03 -12.17
N PRO A 61 -11.37 -14.42 -13.24
CA PRO A 61 -12.80 -14.71 -13.15
C PRO A 61 -13.07 -15.77 -12.06
N GLY A 62 -13.88 -15.41 -11.06
CA GLY A 62 -14.28 -16.29 -9.97
C GLY A 62 -13.35 -16.31 -8.74
N SER A 63 -12.31 -15.47 -8.70
CA SER A 63 -11.55 -15.25 -7.46
C SER A 63 -12.26 -14.27 -6.53
N THR A 64 -12.07 -14.40 -5.21
CA THR A 64 -12.65 -13.48 -4.23
C THR A 64 -12.13 -12.05 -4.43
N ALA A 65 -10.84 -11.90 -4.72
CA ALA A 65 -10.24 -10.60 -5.01
C ALA A 65 -10.86 -9.93 -6.23
N PHE A 66 -11.25 -10.69 -7.26
CA PHE A 66 -11.89 -10.14 -8.45
C PHE A 66 -13.25 -9.52 -8.15
N GLU A 67 -14.09 -10.18 -7.36
CA GLU A 67 -15.42 -9.66 -7.01
C GLU A 67 -15.33 -8.35 -6.22
N VAL A 68 -14.44 -8.30 -5.23
CA VAL A 68 -14.19 -7.07 -4.44
C VAL A 68 -13.55 -5.97 -5.28
N TRP A 69 -12.62 -6.33 -6.18
CA TRP A 69 -11.95 -5.36 -7.06
C TRP A 69 -12.91 -4.77 -8.10
N LYS A 70 -13.84 -5.58 -8.61
CA LYS A 70 -14.85 -5.20 -9.60
C LYS A 70 -15.85 -4.20 -9.03
N ASP A 71 -16.34 -4.45 -7.82
CA ASP A 71 -17.28 -3.58 -7.10
C ASP A 71 -16.85 -3.42 -5.64
N VAL A 72 -16.10 -2.34 -5.39
CA VAL A 72 -15.57 -2.05 -4.05
C VAL A 72 -16.70 -1.62 -3.11
N GLY A 73 -17.73 -0.95 -3.64
CA GLY A 73 -18.87 -0.44 -2.87
C GLY A 73 -19.70 -1.55 -2.24
N SER A 74 -19.71 -2.74 -2.84
CA SER A 74 -20.38 -3.92 -2.28
C SER A 74 -19.77 -4.41 -0.96
N CYS A 75 -18.48 -4.17 -0.73
CA CYS A 75 -17.74 -4.68 0.43
C CYS A 75 -17.40 -3.58 1.43
N PHE A 76 -17.17 -2.35 0.96
CA PHE A 76 -16.75 -1.23 1.79
C PHE A 76 -17.65 -0.02 1.57
N ASP A 77 -18.12 0.56 2.68
CA ASP A 77 -18.81 1.84 2.66
C ASP A 77 -17.80 2.98 2.62
N MET A 78 -17.58 3.54 1.42
CA MET A 78 -16.65 4.65 1.22
C MET A 78 -17.40 5.97 1.21
N SER A 79 -16.97 6.91 2.05
CA SER A 79 -17.52 8.26 2.09
C SER A 79 -16.43 9.31 1.92
N ALA A 80 -16.68 10.32 1.09
CA ALA A 80 -15.84 11.52 0.97
C ALA A 80 -16.51 12.71 1.62
N ASN A 81 -15.79 13.35 2.54
CA ASN A 81 -16.20 14.57 3.19
C ASN A 81 -15.52 15.77 2.54
N LEU A 82 -16.32 16.62 1.89
CA LEU A 82 -15.84 17.84 1.26
C LEU A 82 -15.99 19.03 2.20
N TYR A 83 -14.96 19.88 2.22
CA TYR A 83 -14.96 21.14 2.97
C TYR A 83 -14.63 22.29 2.02
N PHE A 84 -15.44 23.33 2.10
CA PHE A 84 -15.27 24.53 1.28
C PHE A 84 -14.90 25.73 2.14
N PHE A 85 -14.15 26.67 1.56
CA PHE A 85 -13.84 27.94 2.20
C PHE A 85 -14.62 29.06 1.50
N ASN A 86 -15.66 29.55 2.16
CA ASN A 86 -16.50 30.63 1.65
C ASN A 86 -15.87 31.99 1.95
N ILE A 87 -15.77 32.86 0.94
CA ILE A 87 -15.26 34.22 1.08
C ILE A 87 -16.40 35.16 1.50
N THR A 88 -16.31 35.70 2.71
CA THR A 88 -17.36 36.56 3.29
C THR A 88 -17.29 38.02 2.84
N ASN A 89 -16.12 38.49 2.40
CA ASN A 89 -15.86 39.89 2.04
C ASN A 89 -15.49 40.07 0.56
N LEU A 90 -16.26 39.46 -0.34
CA LEU A 90 -15.95 39.39 -1.78
C LEU A 90 -15.68 40.76 -2.42
N ASP A 91 -16.49 41.77 -2.11
CA ASP A 91 -16.37 43.11 -2.72
C ASP A 91 -15.06 43.82 -2.35
N ALA A 92 -14.61 43.66 -1.11
CA ALA A 92 -13.35 44.25 -0.64
C ALA A 92 -12.13 43.57 -1.26
N VAL A 93 -12.19 42.24 -1.43
CA VAL A 93 -11.14 41.44 -2.07
C VAL A 93 -11.05 41.77 -3.55
N LYS A 94 -12.18 41.82 -4.26
CA LYS A 94 -12.23 42.21 -5.68
C LYS A 94 -11.69 43.61 -5.93
N ALA A 95 -11.90 44.54 -4.99
CA ALA A 95 -11.38 45.90 -5.07
C ALA A 95 -9.91 46.03 -4.63
N GLY A 96 -9.25 44.95 -4.20
CA GLY A 96 -7.87 44.96 -3.71
C GLY A 96 -7.68 45.73 -2.39
N ARG A 97 -8.75 45.92 -1.61
CA ARG A 97 -8.74 46.77 -0.40
C ARG A 97 -8.51 45.98 0.89
N ALA A 98 -8.73 44.68 0.88
CA ALA A 98 -8.57 43.82 2.06
C ALA A 98 -8.29 42.37 1.66
N ASP A 99 -7.63 41.65 2.57
CA ASP A 99 -7.39 40.22 2.43
C ASP A 99 -8.70 39.40 2.55
N PRO A 100 -8.79 38.22 1.90
CA PRO A 100 -9.98 37.39 1.95
C PRO A 100 -10.22 36.81 3.34
N ARG A 101 -11.44 37.02 3.85
CA ARG A 101 -11.94 36.44 5.09
C ARG A 101 -12.71 35.17 4.77
N LEU A 102 -12.08 34.05 5.10
CA LEU A 102 -12.58 32.71 4.81
C LEU A 102 -13.41 32.18 5.98
N ARG A 103 -14.54 31.54 5.66
CA ARG A 103 -15.33 30.74 6.58
C ARG A 103 -15.41 29.31 6.04
N GLN A 104 -14.97 28.33 6.83
CA GLN A 104 -15.09 26.92 6.47
C GLN A 104 -16.57 26.50 6.50
N MET A 105 -16.99 25.75 5.48
CA MET A 105 -18.30 25.14 5.34
C MET A 105 -18.13 23.64 5.10
N GLY A 106 -18.95 22.83 5.74
CA GLY A 106 -18.93 21.36 5.64
C GLY A 106 -18.93 20.66 7.00
N PRO A 107 -18.90 19.31 6.99
CA PRO A 107 -18.68 18.47 5.82
C PRO A 107 -19.89 18.42 4.87
N TYR A 108 -19.64 18.31 3.57
CA TYR A 108 -20.60 17.80 2.59
C TYR A 108 -20.17 16.37 2.26
N SER A 109 -20.90 15.40 2.80
CA SER A 109 -20.61 13.98 2.73
C SER A 109 -21.22 13.37 1.47
N TYR A 110 -20.43 12.59 0.76
CA TYR A 110 -20.87 11.80 -0.39
C TYR A 110 -20.45 10.36 -0.19
N ARG A 111 -21.40 9.43 -0.36
CA ARG A 111 -21.11 8.00 -0.50
C ARG A 111 -20.57 7.76 -1.90
N ILE A 112 -19.46 7.04 -1.99
CA ILE A 112 -18.76 6.79 -3.25
C ILE A 112 -18.87 5.32 -3.61
N GLU A 113 -19.31 5.05 -4.84
CA GLU A 113 -19.32 3.72 -5.43
C GLU A 113 -18.28 3.63 -6.54
N TRP A 114 -17.35 2.68 -6.42
CA TRP A 114 -16.33 2.40 -7.44
C TRP A 114 -16.65 1.09 -8.15
N VAL A 115 -17.05 1.20 -9.41
CA VAL A 115 -17.48 0.07 -10.23
C VAL A 115 -16.61 -0.03 -11.48
N LYS A 116 -16.17 -1.24 -11.81
CA LYS A 116 -15.41 -1.54 -13.03
C LYS A 116 -16.28 -2.30 -14.02
N ASP A 117 -16.49 -1.69 -15.18
CA ASP A 117 -17.28 -2.23 -16.29
C ASP A 117 -16.40 -2.63 -17.49
N ASN A 118 -16.99 -3.32 -18.47
CA ASN A 118 -16.33 -3.77 -19.71
C ASN A 118 -15.00 -4.48 -19.45
N ILE A 119 -15.00 -5.40 -18.49
CA ILE A 119 -13.79 -6.13 -18.07
C ILE A 119 -13.45 -7.18 -19.13
N THR A 120 -12.26 -7.09 -19.70
CA THR A 120 -11.70 -8.07 -20.63
C THR A 120 -10.36 -8.58 -20.13
N PHE A 121 -10.25 -9.90 -19.98
CA PHE A 121 -9.01 -10.58 -19.64
C PHE A 121 -8.23 -10.88 -20.92
N ASN A 122 -6.97 -10.48 -20.94
CA ASN A 122 -6.09 -10.63 -22.09
C ASN A 122 -5.14 -11.82 -21.87
N ASP A 123 -4.76 -12.49 -22.96
CA ASP A 123 -3.86 -13.66 -22.92
C ASP A 123 -2.45 -13.35 -22.39
N ASN A 124 -2.07 -12.07 -22.36
CA ASN A 124 -0.80 -11.59 -21.79
C ASN A 124 -0.83 -11.39 -20.27
N GLY A 125 -1.88 -11.86 -19.59
CA GLY A 125 -2.03 -11.73 -18.13
C GLY A 125 -2.44 -10.34 -17.67
N THR A 126 -2.94 -9.49 -18.56
CA THR A 126 -3.48 -8.16 -18.20
C THR A 126 -4.99 -8.14 -18.24
N VAL A 127 -5.58 -7.16 -17.56
CA VAL A 127 -7.03 -6.92 -17.54
C VAL A 127 -7.29 -5.50 -18.01
N SER A 128 -8.15 -5.35 -19.01
CA SER A 128 -8.64 -4.05 -19.46
C SER A 128 -10.06 -3.83 -18.93
N PHE A 129 -10.34 -2.63 -18.44
CA PHE A 129 -11.61 -2.28 -17.81
C PHE A 129 -11.88 -0.78 -17.95
N LEU A 130 -13.13 -0.40 -17.72
CA LEU A 130 -13.54 1.00 -17.60
C LEU A 130 -14.00 1.26 -16.16
N GLU A 131 -13.34 2.18 -15.48
CA GLU A 131 -13.70 2.55 -14.11
C GLU A 131 -14.73 3.68 -14.10
N LYS A 132 -15.76 3.50 -13.27
CA LYS A 132 -16.80 4.49 -12.99
C LYS A 132 -16.82 4.77 -11.50
N MET A 133 -16.67 6.04 -11.15
CA MET A 133 -16.84 6.53 -9.78
C MET A 133 -18.15 7.32 -9.71
N ILE A 134 -19.10 6.82 -8.92
CA ILE A 134 -20.42 7.41 -8.74
C ILE A 134 -20.47 8.02 -7.34
N PHE A 135 -20.98 9.24 -7.25
CA PHE A 135 -21.10 9.98 -6.00
C PHE A 135 -22.58 10.14 -5.66
N HIS A 136 -22.97 9.66 -4.49
CA HIS A 136 -24.32 9.81 -3.95
C HIS A 136 -24.25 10.75 -2.75
N PHE A 137 -25.00 11.84 -2.79
CA PHE A 137 -25.01 12.81 -1.69
C PHE A 137 -25.65 12.19 -0.43
N ASP A 138 -24.96 12.34 0.69
CA ASP A 138 -25.42 11.89 2.01
C ASP A 138 -25.81 13.11 2.86
N GLY A 139 -27.09 13.47 2.79
CA GLY A 139 -27.64 14.62 3.50
C GLY A 139 -27.66 14.47 5.02
N GLU A 140 -27.68 13.24 5.56
CA GLU A 140 -27.73 13.01 7.01
C GLU A 140 -26.38 13.29 7.66
N ASN A 141 -25.29 12.95 6.98
CA ASN A 141 -23.92 13.21 7.44
C ASN A 141 -23.35 14.54 6.94
N SER A 142 -24.16 15.34 6.24
CA SER A 142 -23.77 16.65 5.72
C SER A 142 -24.23 17.81 6.61
N ALA A 143 -23.45 18.88 6.67
CA ALA A 143 -23.78 20.09 7.41
C ALA A 143 -24.83 20.98 6.69
N GLY A 144 -25.08 20.74 5.41
CA GLY A 144 -25.94 21.55 4.55
C GLY A 144 -26.42 20.75 3.33
N THR A 145 -26.91 21.45 2.30
CA THR A 145 -27.47 20.84 1.08
C THR A 145 -26.55 21.04 -0.12
N GLU A 146 -26.75 20.28 -1.20
CA GLU A 146 -26.00 20.48 -2.47
C GLU A 146 -26.27 21.86 -3.10
N ASP A 147 -27.38 22.51 -2.74
CA ASP A 147 -27.76 23.84 -3.22
C ASP A 147 -27.10 25.00 -2.45
N ASP A 148 -26.23 24.69 -1.47
CA ASP A 148 -25.56 25.72 -0.67
C ASP A 148 -24.61 26.58 -1.52
N LEU A 149 -24.80 27.90 -1.45
CA LEU A 149 -24.00 28.85 -2.21
C LEU A 149 -22.63 29.10 -1.55
N VAL A 150 -21.56 28.68 -2.24
CA VAL A 150 -20.17 28.93 -1.84
C VAL A 150 -19.54 29.97 -2.77
N THR A 151 -19.08 31.08 -2.19
CA THR A 151 -18.29 32.07 -2.93
C THR A 151 -16.81 31.71 -2.83
N THR A 152 -16.24 31.27 -3.96
CA THR A 152 -14.82 30.90 -4.07
C THR A 152 -14.16 31.61 -5.25
N VAL A 153 -12.86 31.37 -5.40
CA VAL A 153 -12.03 31.90 -6.47
C VAL A 153 -12.37 31.23 -7.80
N ASN A 154 -12.40 32.00 -8.89
CA ASN A 154 -12.59 31.45 -10.25
C ASN A 154 -11.30 30.75 -10.73
N VAL A 155 -11.20 29.45 -10.45
CA VAL A 155 -10.02 28.64 -10.75
C VAL A 155 -9.70 28.59 -12.26
N PRO A 156 -10.67 28.36 -13.18
CA PRO A 156 -10.39 28.37 -14.62
C PRO A 156 -9.79 29.68 -15.11
N PHE A 157 -10.31 30.82 -14.65
CA PHE A 157 -9.81 32.14 -15.03
C PHE A 157 -8.38 32.38 -14.54
N ILE A 158 -8.09 32.02 -13.28
CA ILE A 158 -6.73 32.16 -12.75
C ILE A 158 -5.76 31.26 -13.51
N ARG A 159 -6.15 30.03 -13.82
CA ARG A 159 -5.32 29.11 -14.60
C ARG A 159 -4.95 29.73 -15.95
N GLU A 160 -5.92 30.27 -16.67
CA GLU A 160 -5.68 30.90 -17.97
C GLU A 160 -4.77 32.13 -17.84
N SER A 161 -5.06 33.03 -16.90
CA SER A 161 -4.22 34.20 -16.65
C SER A 161 -2.79 33.83 -16.26
N LEU A 162 -2.63 32.76 -15.46
CA LEU A 162 -1.33 32.27 -15.05
C LEU A 162 -0.58 31.62 -16.22
N CYS A 163 -1.24 30.77 -17.01
CA CYS A 163 -0.64 30.18 -18.20
C CYS A 163 -0.18 31.25 -19.18
N ASN A 164 -1.00 32.27 -19.45
CA ASN A 164 -0.62 33.38 -20.32
C ASN A 164 0.60 34.15 -19.77
N ALA A 165 0.63 34.42 -18.46
CA ALA A 165 1.76 35.08 -17.82
C ALA A 165 3.02 34.20 -17.82
N LEU A 166 2.87 32.89 -17.66
CA LEU A 166 3.97 31.93 -17.73
C LEU A 166 4.51 31.80 -19.15
N ASP A 167 3.64 31.76 -20.16
CA ASP A 167 4.02 31.76 -21.58
C ASP A 167 4.73 33.07 -21.93
N GLU A 168 4.31 34.21 -21.38
CA GLU A 168 5.02 35.48 -21.53
C GLU A 168 6.40 35.45 -20.86
N LEU A 169 6.54 34.80 -19.70
CA LEU A 169 7.83 34.61 -19.03
C LEU A 169 8.75 33.61 -19.75
N ASP A 170 8.20 32.61 -20.43
CA ASP A 170 8.97 31.61 -21.20
C ASP A 170 9.44 32.19 -22.55
N ASN A 171 8.62 33.05 -23.15
CA ASN A 171 8.97 33.77 -24.38
C ASN A 171 9.98 34.91 -24.16
N GLN A 172 10.24 35.31 -22.90
CA GLN A 172 11.36 36.19 -22.59
C GLN A 172 12.67 35.40 -22.69
N PRO A 173 13.72 35.93 -23.36
CA PRO A 173 15.01 35.26 -23.38
C PRO A 173 15.48 35.09 -21.94
N LEU A 174 15.60 33.82 -21.50
CA LEU A 174 16.03 33.45 -20.17
C LEU A 174 17.42 34.03 -19.93
N SER A 175 17.50 35.19 -19.28
CA SER A 175 18.76 35.91 -19.16
C SER A 175 19.76 35.09 -18.34
N GLU A 176 21.02 35.12 -18.75
CA GLU A 176 22.11 34.44 -18.03
C GLU A 176 22.14 34.88 -16.55
N GLU A 177 21.74 36.12 -16.25
CA GLU A 177 21.61 36.63 -14.89
C GLU A 177 20.56 35.87 -14.05
N ARG A 178 19.43 35.45 -14.63
CA ARG A 178 18.41 34.66 -13.93
C ARG A 178 18.90 33.22 -13.67
N LEU A 179 19.58 32.63 -14.66
CA LEU A 179 20.25 31.33 -14.52
C LEU A 179 21.36 31.36 -13.47
N LEU A 180 22.17 32.43 -13.47
CA LEU A 180 23.25 32.64 -12.51
C LEU A 180 22.70 32.86 -11.10
N ARG A 181 21.62 33.64 -10.93
CA ARG A 181 20.96 33.81 -9.62
C ARG A 181 20.47 32.48 -9.04
N CYS A 182 19.73 31.71 -9.84
CA CYS A 182 19.19 30.41 -9.40
C CYS A 182 20.31 29.41 -9.08
N ARG A 183 21.38 29.40 -9.90
CA ARG A 183 22.59 28.58 -9.65
C ARG A 183 23.34 29.04 -8.39
N GLN A 184 23.44 30.35 -8.14
CA GLN A 184 24.11 30.91 -6.97
C GLN A 184 23.38 30.52 -5.68
N ASP A 185 22.04 30.59 -5.66
CA ASP A 185 21.22 30.21 -4.51
C ASP A 185 21.38 28.72 -4.19
N PHE A 186 21.40 27.86 -5.22
CA PHE A 186 21.61 26.43 -5.05
C PHE A 186 23.01 26.10 -4.51
N MET A 187 24.04 26.82 -4.96
CA MET A 187 25.41 26.68 -4.47
C MET A 187 25.56 27.17 -3.02
N SER A 188 24.93 28.29 -2.67
CA SER A 188 24.91 28.85 -1.31
C SER A 188 24.30 27.87 -0.30
N GLN A 189 23.15 27.27 -0.64
CA GLN A 189 22.52 26.26 0.21
C GLN A 189 23.39 25.00 0.36
N LYS A 190 24.01 24.52 -0.73
CA LYS A 190 24.89 23.35 -0.68
C LYS A 190 26.11 23.58 0.21
N GLU A 191 26.71 24.75 0.15
CA GLU A 191 27.85 25.10 1.01
C GLU A 191 27.42 25.34 2.47
N ALA A 192 26.25 25.93 2.71
CA ALA A 192 25.69 26.09 4.06
C ALA A 192 25.40 24.72 4.71
N VAL A 193 24.79 23.78 3.98
CA VAL A 193 24.55 22.42 4.48
C VAL A 193 25.86 21.68 4.71
N LYS A 194 26.85 21.84 3.81
CA LYS A 194 28.17 21.20 3.97
C LYS A 194 28.97 21.80 5.12
N ALA A 195 28.82 23.10 5.39
CA ALA A 195 29.41 23.77 6.55
C ALA A 195 28.72 23.33 7.85
N LEU A 196 27.39 23.24 7.85
CA LEU A 196 26.59 22.73 8.97
C LEU A 196 26.96 21.28 9.29
N LEU A 197 27.05 20.41 8.29
CA LEU A 197 27.45 19.01 8.46
C LEU A 197 28.89 18.89 9.00
N ARG A 198 29.81 19.72 8.52
CA ARG A 198 31.18 19.79 9.07
C ARG A 198 31.17 20.23 10.53
N PHE A 199 30.38 21.25 10.87
CA PHE A 199 30.23 21.76 12.23
C PHE A 199 29.60 20.73 13.20
N LEU A 200 28.53 20.07 12.78
CA LEU A 200 27.86 19.03 13.58
C LEU A 200 28.77 17.81 13.80
N ARG A 201 29.62 17.49 12.82
CA ARG A 201 30.61 16.43 12.94
C ARG A 201 31.77 16.83 13.87
N SER A 202 32.23 18.08 13.83
CA SER A 202 33.31 18.55 14.69
C SER A 202 32.90 18.72 16.16
N THR A 203 31.63 19.06 16.41
CA THR A 203 31.09 19.22 17.77
C THR A 203 30.67 17.90 18.41
N GLY A 204 30.72 16.78 17.67
CA GLY A 204 30.28 15.46 18.16
C GLY A 204 28.76 15.33 18.35
N LEU A 205 27.99 16.37 18.02
CA LEU A 205 26.52 16.40 18.10
C LEU A 205 25.87 15.36 17.17
N SER A 206 26.54 14.99 16.08
CA SER A 206 26.11 13.92 15.17
C SER A 206 25.99 12.53 15.83
N LYS A 207 26.57 12.31 17.03
CA LYS A 207 26.47 11.03 17.75
C LYS A 207 25.48 11.05 18.93
N ARG A 208 24.79 12.18 19.16
CA ARG A 208 23.82 12.35 20.26
C ARG A 208 22.39 12.64 19.78
N LEU A 209 22.19 12.79 18.47
CA LEU A 209 20.92 12.62 17.76
C LEU A 209 20.95 11.24 17.11
#